data_AF-A0ABC8WEZ4-F1
#
_entry.id   AF-A0ABC8WEZ4-F1
#
_cell.length_a   1.000
_cell.length_b   1.000
_cell.length_c   1.000
_cell.angle_alpha   90.00
_cell.angle_beta   90.00
_cell.angle_gamma   90.00
#
_symmetry.space_group_name_H-M   'P 1'
#
loop_
_entity.id
_entity.type
_entity.pdbx_description
1 polymer ?
#
loop_
_entity_poly.entity_id
_entity_poly.type
_entity_poly.pdbx_seq_one_letter_code
_entity_poly.pdbx_strand_id
1 'polypeptide(L)'
;MKKTSSPLLQPRSPLLILLFLTAATAAAAAAMAAEPEQNAPPAAAAQEAAVHIVYVDRPEGADAEEFHLRTLAPVLGSEQKAKDSVLYHYKQAASGFSAKLNPQQVEELKKQPGVLQVVPSQTYQLHGPQSGTTRTMGLM
;
A
#
# COMPACT_ATOMS: atom_id res chain seq x y z
N MET A 1 -41.28 -22.16 -42.62
CA MET A 1 -41.93 -21.28 -41.63
C MET A 1 -40.98 -20.14 -41.27
N LYS A 2 -41.43 -18.89 -41.44
CA LYS A 2 -41.11 -17.66 -40.68
C LYS A 2 -39.60 -17.33 -40.50
N LYS A 3 -39.02 -16.47 -41.36
CA LYS A 3 -39.01 -14.99 -41.36
C LYS A 3 -37.86 -14.38 -40.53
N THR A 4 -37.02 -13.62 -41.24
CA THR A 4 -36.43 -12.29 -40.88
C THR A 4 -35.49 -12.23 -39.65
N SER A 5 -34.30 -11.63 -39.68
CA SER A 5 -33.95 -10.33 -40.27
C SER A 5 -32.43 -10.16 -40.41
N SER A 6 -31.97 -9.73 -41.59
CA SER A 6 -30.75 -8.93 -41.84
C SER A 6 -30.98 -7.49 -41.29
N PRO A 7 -30.10 -6.46 -41.35
CA PRO A 7 -29.06 -6.21 -42.37
C PRO A 7 -27.73 -5.55 -41.86
N LEU A 8 -26.62 -5.82 -42.52
CA LEU A 8 -25.89 -4.94 -43.44
C LEU A 8 -24.96 -3.88 -42.82
N LEU A 9 -23.76 -3.87 -43.41
CA LEU A 9 -22.90 -2.73 -43.74
C LEU A 9 -21.90 -2.24 -42.67
N GLN A 10 -20.65 -2.65 -42.89
CA GLN A 10 -19.44 -1.88 -42.55
C GLN A 10 -19.49 -0.47 -43.17
N PRO A 11 -18.78 0.49 -42.57
CA PRO A 11 -17.83 1.32 -43.30
C PRO A 11 -16.45 1.29 -42.57
N ARG A 12 -15.26 1.18 -43.18
CA ARG A 12 -14.62 1.90 -44.29
C ARG A 12 -14.46 3.43 -44.06
N SER A 13 -13.31 3.79 -43.45
CA SER A 13 -12.40 4.88 -43.86
C SER A 13 -12.65 6.31 -43.27
N PRO A 14 -11.82 7.34 -43.63
CA PRO A 14 -10.74 7.91 -42.79
C PRO A 14 -10.88 9.45 -42.59
N LEU A 15 -9.98 10.06 -41.83
CA LEU A 15 -9.55 11.47 -41.97
C LEU A 15 -10.64 12.57 -42.15
N LEU A 16 -11.07 13.18 -41.06
CA LEU A 16 -11.69 14.52 -40.97
C LEU A 16 -11.00 15.25 -39.80
N ILE A 17 -10.00 16.12 -39.98
CA ILE A 17 -10.06 17.55 -40.39
C ILE A 17 -11.10 18.30 -39.52
N LEU A 18 -10.78 19.21 -38.59
CA LEU A 18 -10.29 20.60 -38.72
C LEU A 18 -10.02 21.11 -37.28
N LEU A 19 -8.84 21.64 -36.91
CA LEU A 19 -8.46 23.06 -36.95
C LEU A 19 -9.49 24.04 -36.31
N PHE A 20 -9.40 24.29 -35.00
CA PHE A 20 -10.02 25.46 -34.35
C PHE A 20 -8.97 26.54 -34.08
N LEU A 21 -8.78 27.40 -35.07
CA LEU A 21 -8.07 28.67 -34.99
C LEU A 21 -9.12 29.78 -35.10
N THR A 22 -9.19 30.67 -34.11
CA THR A 22 -9.58 32.12 -34.15
C THR A 22 -10.25 32.52 -32.82
N ALA A 23 -10.12 33.71 -32.24
CA ALA A 23 -9.16 34.81 -32.28
C ALA A 23 -9.68 35.87 -31.27
N ALA A 24 -8.77 36.54 -30.58
CA ALA A 24 -8.82 37.92 -30.07
C ALA A 24 -9.99 38.41 -29.17
N THR A 25 -9.64 38.85 -27.96
CA THR A 25 -9.94 40.22 -27.48
C THR A 25 -8.89 40.66 -26.46
N ALA A 26 -8.36 41.87 -26.66
CA ALA A 26 -7.42 42.56 -25.77
C ALA A 26 -8.16 43.62 -24.95
N ALA A 27 -7.83 43.79 -23.66
CA ALA A 27 -7.59 45.08 -22.99
C ALA A 27 -7.56 44.95 -21.45
N ALA A 28 -6.46 45.45 -20.88
CA ALA A 28 -6.34 46.28 -19.68
C ALA A 28 -6.67 45.73 -18.26
N ALA A 29 -5.57 45.66 -17.49
CA ALA A 29 -5.38 46.27 -16.17
C ALA A 29 -5.95 45.60 -14.89
N ALA A 30 -4.98 45.37 -14.01
CA ALA A 30 -5.03 45.49 -12.55
C ALA A 30 -5.46 44.28 -11.71
N ALA A 31 -4.49 43.91 -10.85
CA ALA A 31 -4.63 43.41 -9.50
C ALA A 31 -4.91 41.92 -9.28
N MET A 32 -3.95 41.34 -8.56
CA MET A 32 -4.05 40.20 -7.65
C MET A 32 -4.09 38.78 -8.23
N ALA A 33 -3.30 37.95 -7.54
CA ALA A 33 -3.40 36.52 -7.42
C ALA A 33 -2.67 35.65 -8.46
N ALA A 34 -2.04 34.62 -7.89
CA ALA A 34 -1.51 33.40 -8.51
C ALA A 34 -0.12 33.51 -9.16
N GLU A 35 0.92 33.25 -8.35
CA GLU A 35 2.06 32.48 -8.84
C GLU A 35 1.65 30.98 -8.81
N PRO A 36 1.56 30.30 -9.97
CA PRO A 36 1.36 28.87 -10.03
C PRO A 36 2.75 28.21 -10.11
N GLU A 37 3.43 28.01 -8.98
CA GLU A 37 4.64 27.19 -8.98
C GLU A 37 4.28 25.73 -8.66
N GLN A 38 3.94 25.02 -9.73
CA GLN A 38 3.93 23.57 -9.79
C GLN A 38 5.35 23.04 -9.54
N ASN A 39 5.71 22.76 -8.28
CA ASN A 39 6.65 21.69 -7.95
C ASN A 39 6.56 21.29 -6.47
N ALA A 40 5.39 20.84 -6.03
CA ALA A 40 5.34 19.95 -4.87
C ALA A 40 5.77 18.55 -5.35
N PRO A 41 6.73 17.86 -4.71
CA PRO A 41 6.96 16.46 -5.00
C PRO A 41 5.61 15.73 -4.92
N PRO A 42 5.31 14.81 -5.86
CA PRO A 42 4.05 14.10 -5.84
C PRO A 42 3.93 13.50 -4.45
N ALA A 43 2.90 13.93 -3.71
CA ALA A 43 2.52 13.34 -2.45
C ALA A 43 2.60 11.85 -2.65
N ALA A 44 3.59 11.24 -1.98
CA ALA A 44 3.87 9.82 -2.06
C ALA A 44 2.51 9.14 -1.97
N ALA A 45 2.13 8.44 -3.04
CA ALA A 45 0.90 7.68 -3.09
C ALA A 45 0.75 7.01 -1.72
N ALA A 46 -0.36 7.29 -1.04
CA ALA A 46 -0.67 6.70 0.25
C ALA A 46 -0.78 5.19 0.02
N GLN A 47 0.38 4.53 0.03
CA GLN A 47 0.50 3.11 -0.16
C GLN A 47 -0.04 2.50 1.13
N GLU A 48 -1.15 1.80 0.99
CA GLU A 48 -1.95 1.32 2.11
C GLU A 48 -1.10 0.47 3.07
N ALA A 49 -1.16 0.79 4.36
CA ALA A 49 -0.41 0.07 5.39
C ALA A 49 -1.05 -1.29 5.63
N ALA A 50 -0.32 -2.36 5.33
CA ALA A 50 -0.77 -3.73 5.56
C ALA A 50 0.04 -4.40 6.67
N VAL A 51 -0.56 -5.42 7.31
CA VAL A 51 0.13 -6.19 8.35
C VAL A 51 1.11 -7.15 7.69
N HIS A 52 2.36 -7.10 8.12
CA HIS A 52 3.43 -7.97 7.67
C HIS A 52 4.03 -8.71 8.87
N ILE A 53 4.46 -9.94 8.63
CA ILE A 53 5.22 -10.77 9.57
C ILE A 53 6.69 -10.67 9.18
N VAL A 54 7.52 -10.24 10.12
CA VAL A 54 8.95 -10.02 9.97
C VAL A 54 9.67 -11.11 10.75
N TYR A 55 10.42 -11.94 10.06
CA TYR A 55 11.31 -12.93 10.64
C TYR A 55 12.68 -12.32 10.86
N VAL A 56 13.22 -12.49 12.06
CA VAL A 56 14.52 -11.95 12.42
C VAL A 56 15.45 -13.01 12.99
N ASP A 57 16.73 -12.90 12.65
CA ASP A 57 17.81 -13.65 13.28
C ASP A 57 18.22 -12.91 14.55
N ARG A 58 17.72 -13.39 15.69
CA ARG A 58 18.03 -12.79 16.99
C ARG A 58 19.16 -13.57 17.65
N PRO A 59 20.19 -12.90 18.17
CA PRO A 59 21.22 -13.56 18.98
C PRO A 59 20.64 -14.18 20.25
N GLU A 60 21.18 -15.33 20.65
CA GLU A 60 20.75 -16.04 21.84
C GLU A 60 21.02 -15.21 23.11
N GLY A 61 20.03 -15.09 23.99
CA GLY A 61 20.12 -14.32 25.23
C GLY A 61 19.80 -12.82 25.13
N ALA A 62 19.56 -12.28 23.94
CA ALA A 62 19.08 -10.90 23.79
C ALA A 62 17.58 -10.78 24.07
N ASP A 63 17.15 -9.63 24.60
CA ASP A 63 15.73 -9.35 24.79
C ASP A 63 15.00 -9.30 23.44
N ALA A 64 13.84 -9.95 23.41
CA ALA A 64 13.07 -10.11 22.21
C ALA A 64 12.53 -8.79 21.66
N GLU A 65 11.93 -8.01 22.55
CA GLU A 65 11.16 -6.83 22.19
C GLU A 65 12.09 -5.69 21.86
N GLU A 66 13.15 -5.52 22.65
CA GLU A 66 14.19 -4.55 22.41
C GLU A 66 14.85 -4.76 21.05
N PHE A 67 15.20 -6.01 20.71
CA PHE A 67 15.77 -6.33 19.39
C PHE A 67 14.80 -6.02 18.24
N HIS A 68 13.50 -6.33 18.40
CA HIS A 68 12.48 -6.02 17.39
C HIS A 68 12.34 -4.51 17.18
N LEU A 69 12.26 -3.75 18.27
CA LEU A 69 12.11 -2.29 18.22
C LEU A 69 13.34 -1.63 17.61
N ARG A 70 14.54 -2.07 17.98
CA ARG A 70 15.79 -1.57 17.40
C ARG A 70 15.86 -1.83 15.89
N THR A 71 15.36 -2.97 15.44
CA THR A 71 15.31 -3.33 14.01
C THR A 71 14.32 -2.45 13.24
N LEU A 72 13.19 -2.10 13.87
CA LEU A 72 12.11 -1.37 13.21
C LEU A 72 12.22 0.16 13.32
N ALA A 73 12.79 0.69 14.39
CA ALA A 73 13.00 2.12 14.62
C ALA A 73 13.67 2.87 13.46
N PRO A 74 14.76 2.37 12.81
CA PRO A 74 15.38 3.09 11.69
C PRO A 74 14.48 3.19 10.46
N VAL A 75 13.54 2.25 10.26
CA VAL A 75 12.61 2.24 9.13
C VAL A 75 11.46 3.22 9.33
N LEU A 76 11.01 3.39 10.58
CA LEU A 76 9.89 4.28 10.93
C LEU A 76 10.33 5.68 11.39
N GLY A 77 11.64 5.86 11.60
CA GLY A 77 12.27 7.11 12.02
C GLY A 77 12.17 7.41 13.52
N SER A 78 11.52 6.55 14.31
CA SER A 78 11.56 6.65 15.78
C SER A 78 11.17 5.33 16.46
N GLU A 79 11.67 5.13 17.68
CA GLU A 79 11.31 3.96 18.50
C GLU A 79 9.81 3.99 18.91
N GLN A 80 9.28 5.19 19.14
CA GLN A 80 7.88 5.35 19.54
C GLN A 80 6.91 4.96 18.42
N LYS A 81 7.24 5.32 17.17
CA LYS A 81 6.48 4.85 15.99
C LYS A 81 6.63 3.35 15.78
N ALA A 82 7.81 2.78 16.08
CA ALA A 82 8.00 1.34 16.06
C ALA A 82 7.11 0.62 17.07
N LYS A 83 7.04 1.10 18.32
CA LYS A 83 6.12 0.55 19.34
C LYS A 83 4.67 0.61 18.89
N ASP A 84 4.24 1.71 18.28
CA ASP A 84 2.86 1.89 17.79
C ASP A 84 2.53 1.01 16.58
N SER A 85 3.51 0.73 15.72
CA SER A 85 3.31 -0.04 14.49
C SER A 85 3.35 -1.55 14.71
N VAL A 86 4.01 -2.04 15.78
CA VAL A 86 4.08 -3.47 16.10
C VAL A 86 2.77 -3.94 16.72
N LEU A 87 2.23 -5.01 16.16
CA LEU A 87 1.01 -5.66 16.65
C LEU A 87 1.33 -6.84 17.58
N TYR A 88 2.39 -7.59 17.29
CA TYR A 88 2.75 -8.76 18.07
C TYR A 88 4.24 -9.07 18.00
N HIS A 89 4.80 -9.53 19.12
CA HIS A 89 6.19 -10.01 19.21
C HIS A 89 6.22 -11.54 19.34
N TYR A 90 6.79 -12.23 18.35
CA TYR A 90 7.05 -13.66 18.41
C TYR A 90 8.36 -13.92 19.20
N LYS A 91 8.25 -14.61 20.33
CA LYS A 91 9.37 -14.84 21.27
C LYS A 91 9.81 -16.29 21.41
N GLN A 92 8.98 -17.24 20.96
CA GLN A 92 9.08 -18.67 21.30
C GLN A 92 9.50 -19.48 20.07
N ALA A 93 8.53 -20.03 19.33
CA ALA A 93 8.77 -20.94 18.19
C ALA A 93 9.43 -20.28 16.97
N ALA A 94 9.34 -18.95 16.87
CA ALA A 94 10.00 -18.16 15.84
C ALA A 94 10.41 -16.81 16.45
N SER A 95 11.54 -16.29 16.00
CA SER A 95 11.98 -14.94 16.34
C SER A 95 11.48 -13.98 15.25
N GLY A 96 10.68 -12.99 15.65
CA GLY A 96 10.05 -12.08 14.72
C GLY A 96 8.96 -11.22 15.33
N PHE A 97 8.35 -10.36 14.53
CA PHE A 97 7.22 -9.54 14.95
C PHE A 97 6.26 -9.31 13.79
N SER A 98 5.00 -9.01 14.10
CA SER A 98 4.05 -8.50 13.12
C SER A 98 3.89 -6.99 13.29
N ALA A 99 3.88 -6.26 12.19
CA ALA A 99 3.72 -4.80 12.21
C ALA A 99 2.91 -4.31 11.01
N LYS A 100 2.22 -3.18 11.18
CA LYS A 100 1.61 -2.44 10.06
C LYS A 100 2.70 -1.65 9.35
N LEU A 101 2.94 -1.98 8.09
CA LEU A 101 4.00 -1.39 7.28
C LEU A 101 3.49 -1.03 5.89
N ASN A 102 3.98 0.10 5.37
CA ASN A 102 3.81 0.50 3.99
C ASN A 102 4.82 -0.26 3.11
N PRO A 103 4.58 -0.44 1.80
CA PRO A 103 5.49 -1.14 0.90
C PRO A 103 6.92 -0.57 0.92
N GLN A 104 7.08 0.76 0.95
CA GLN A 104 8.39 1.39 1.09
C GLN A 104 9.11 0.98 2.38
N GLN A 105 8.40 0.91 3.49
CA GLN A 105 8.97 0.48 4.78
C GLN A 105 9.35 -1.00 4.74
N VAL A 106 8.58 -1.84 4.06
CA VAL A 106 8.91 -3.25 3.86
C VAL A 106 10.21 -3.41 3.08
N GLU A 107 10.42 -2.62 2.03
CA GLU A 107 11.67 -2.65 1.26
C GLU A 107 12.88 -2.19 2.08
N GLU A 108 12.73 -1.14 2.88
CA GLU A 108 13.77 -0.67 3.79
C GLU A 108 14.07 -1.69 4.89
N LEU A 109 13.04 -2.38 5.42
CA LEU A 109 13.20 -3.37 6.47
C LEU A 109 13.96 -4.62 5.97
N LYS A 110 13.77 -5.02 4.71
CA LYS A 110 14.53 -6.12 4.10
C LYS A 110 16.05 -5.85 4.02
N LYS A 111 16.46 -4.58 4.09
CA LYS A 111 17.87 -4.18 4.07
C LYS A 111 18.50 -4.16 5.47
N GLN A 112 17.69 -4.25 6.53
CA GLN A 112 18.19 -4.18 7.90
C GLN A 112 18.94 -5.47 8.28
N PRO A 113 20.08 -5.35 8.98
CA PRO A 113 20.80 -6.51 9.46
C PRO A 113 19.96 -7.29 10.47
N GLY A 114 19.98 -8.61 10.36
CA GLY A 114 19.17 -9.50 11.21
C GLY A 114 17.74 -9.70 10.72
N VAL A 115 17.28 -9.05 9.64
CA VAL A 115 15.99 -9.39 9.02
C VAL A 115 16.20 -10.53 8.01
N LEU A 116 15.53 -11.66 8.25
CA LEU A 116 15.61 -12.83 7.39
C LEU A 116 14.58 -12.77 6.27
N GLN A 117 13.34 -12.40 6.60
CA GLN A 117 12.24 -12.38 5.66
C GLN A 117 11.11 -11.46 6.14
N VAL A 118 10.42 -10.82 5.19
CA VAL A 118 9.19 -10.09 5.44
C VAL A 118 8.09 -10.68 4.56
N VAL A 119 7.02 -11.18 5.16
CA VAL A 119 5.88 -11.78 4.46
C VAL A 119 4.57 -11.07 4.82
N PRO A 120 3.60 -10.94 3.91
CA PRO A 120 2.31 -10.39 4.24
C PRO A 120 1.55 -11.31 5.21
N SER A 121 0.92 -10.74 6.24
CA SER A 121 0.07 -11.50 7.16
C SER A 121 -1.21 -11.93 6.45
N GLN A 122 -1.60 -13.19 6.62
CA GLN A 122 -2.83 -13.74 6.04
C GLN A 122 -3.79 -14.19 7.15
N THR A 123 -5.05 -13.78 7.04
CA THR A 123 -6.12 -14.26 7.91
C THR A 123 -6.78 -15.47 7.27
N TYR A 124 -6.74 -16.61 7.95
CA TYR A 124 -7.39 -17.84 7.49
C TYR A 124 -8.69 -18.07 8.25
N GLN A 125 -9.72 -18.52 7.53
CA GLN A 125 -10.96 -19.01 8.15
C GLN A 125 -10.75 -20.47 8.55
N LEU A 126 -10.74 -20.74 9.86
CA LEU A 126 -10.66 -22.09 10.37
C LEU A 126 -12.06 -22.74 10.29
N HIS A 127 -12.18 -23.84 9.55
CA HIS A 127 -13.39 -24.67 9.61
C HIS A 127 -13.45 -25.36 10.97
N GLY A 128 -14.34 -24.88 11.84
CA GLY A 128 -14.75 -25.65 13.01
C GLY A 128 -15.63 -26.84 12.59
N PRO A 129 -15.78 -27.86 13.46
CA PRO A 129 -16.82 -28.86 13.24
C PRO A 129 -18.16 -28.12 13.07
N GLN A 130 -18.97 -28.52 12.08
CA GLN A 130 -20.30 -27.96 11.84
C GLN A 130 -21.20 -28.23 13.06
N SER A 131 -21.13 -27.34 14.04
CA SER A 131 -22.06 -27.27 15.15
C SER A 131 -22.41 -25.80 15.33
N GLY A 132 -23.22 -25.27 14.41
CA GLY A 132 -24.14 -24.14 14.61
C GLY A 132 -23.67 -22.86 15.31
N THR A 133 -22.37 -22.61 15.48
CA THR A 133 -21.90 -21.44 16.23
C THR A 133 -20.62 -20.90 15.61
N THR A 134 -20.78 -19.93 14.70
CA THR A 134 -19.69 -19.16 14.10
C THR A 134 -18.93 -18.42 15.20
N ARG A 135 -17.81 -19.00 15.65
CA ARG A 135 -16.87 -18.30 16.52
C ARG A 135 -15.80 -17.67 15.66
N THR A 136 -16.01 -16.41 15.31
CA THR A 136 -14.97 -15.58 14.69
C THR A 136 -13.83 -15.44 15.70
N MET A 137 -12.62 -15.88 15.35
CA MET A 137 -11.43 -15.62 16.14
C MET A 137 -10.46 -14.83 15.26
N GLY A 138 -10.62 -13.51 15.29
CA GLY A 138 -9.59 -12.57 14.85
C GLY A 138 -8.71 -12.24 16.05
N LEU A 139 -7.39 -12.16 15.82
CA LEU A 139 -6.44 -11.56 16.77
C LEU A 139 -6.88 -10.10 17.01
N MET A 140 -7.35 -9.83 18.24
CA MET A 140 -7.53 -8.48 18.78
C MET A 140 -6.23 -8.02 19.43
#